data_AF-A0A6J0ZY83-F1
#
_entry.id   AF-A0A6J0ZY83-F1
#
_cell.length_a   1.000
_cell.length_b   1.000
_cell.length_c   1.000
_cell.angle_alpha   90.00
_cell.angle_beta   90.00
_cell.angle_gamma   90.00
#
_symmetry.space_group_name_H-M   'P 1'
#
loop_
_entity.id
_entity.type
_entity.pdbx_description
1 polymer ?
#
loop_
_entity_poly.entity_id
_entity_poly.type
_entity_poly.pdbx_seq_one_letter_code
_entity_poly.pdbx_strand_id
1 'polypeptide(L)'
;MVGQTEITKEIVGRKPGFARELNENGFGPMHIASAKGHVEIIRELMRVGYDICLLKGKDGKVPLHCAVLKGRVDVVKELVGACPESVKEPTAFGETALHLAVKSNQIEAARVLIEEMSMLVMTEILNWKDKDGNTILHQATFNRQHEASIAVLPAS
;
A
#
# COMPACT_ATOMS: atom_id res chain seq x y z
N MET A 1 23.27 3.40 0.71
CA MET A 1 22.04 2.59 0.93
C MET A 1 22.31 1.10 1.03
N VAL A 2 23.27 0.52 0.28
CA VAL A 2 23.62 -0.92 0.32
C VAL A 2 23.88 -1.47 1.73
N GLY A 3 24.55 -0.70 2.61
CA GLY A 3 24.87 -1.16 3.96
C GLY A 3 23.65 -1.47 4.84
N GLN A 4 22.56 -0.70 4.75
CA GLN A 4 21.36 -0.96 5.56
C GLN A 4 20.60 -2.20 5.06
N THR A 5 20.62 -2.46 3.75
CA THR A 5 20.07 -3.68 3.17
C THR A 5 20.83 -4.91 3.64
N GLU A 6 22.17 -4.89 3.62
CA GLU A 6 22.97 -6.04 4.08
C GLU A 6 22.82 -6.29 5.59
N ILE A 7 22.79 -5.21 6.40
CA ILE A 7 22.49 -5.33 7.84
C ILE A 7 21.11 -5.94 8.05
N THR A 8 20.10 -5.49 7.31
CA THR A 8 18.74 -6.05 7.41
C THR A 8 18.76 -7.54 7.11
N LYS A 9 19.40 -7.94 5.99
CA LYS A 9 19.54 -9.33 5.56
C LYS A 9 20.24 -10.20 6.61
N GLU A 10 21.32 -9.71 7.21
CA GLU A 10 22.01 -10.43 8.28
C GLU A 10 21.11 -10.62 9.51
N ILE A 11 20.44 -9.56 9.96
CA ILE A 11 19.57 -9.62 11.14
C ILE A 11 18.45 -10.62 10.93
N VAL A 12 17.73 -10.55 9.81
CA VAL A 12 16.60 -11.46 9.56
C VAL A 12 17.05 -12.89 9.26
N GLY A 13 18.26 -13.09 8.73
CA GLY A 13 18.86 -14.41 8.58
C GLY A 13 19.15 -15.08 9.93
N ARG A 14 19.50 -14.31 10.96
CA ARG A 14 19.74 -14.80 12.33
C ARG A 14 18.46 -14.90 13.15
N LYS A 15 17.54 -13.95 12.99
CA LYS A 15 16.29 -13.83 13.74
C LYS A 15 15.12 -13.49 12.80
N PRO A 16 14.58 -14.46 12.05
CA PRO A 16 13.53 -14.21 11.07
C PRO A 16 12.23 -13.67 11.69
N GLY A 17 11.95 -13.96 12.96
CA GLY A 17 10.79 -13.42 13.68
C GLY A 17 10.74 -11.89 13.74
N PHE A 18 11.91 -11.23 13.74
CA PHE A 18 12.00 -9.76 13.78
C PHE A 18 11.38 -9.09 12.55
N ALA A 19 11.29 -9.79 11.43
CA ALA A 19 10.62 -9.27 10.23
C ALA A 19 9.11 -9.04 10.44
N ARG A 20 8.50 -9.66 11.47
CA ARG A 20 7.06 -9.56 11.80
C ARG A 20 6.78 -8.78 13.08
N GLU A 21 7.79 -8.36 13.83
CA GLU A 21 7.59 -7.61 15.06
C GLU A 21 7.06 -6.21 14.76
N LEU A 22 6.05 -5.79 15.52
CA LEU A 22 5.53 -4.42 15.47
C LEU A 22 6.19 -3.61 16.60
N ASN A 23 6.62 -2.39 16.29
CA ASN A 23 7.08 -1.46 17.31
C ASN A 23 5.90 -0.90 18.14
N GLU A 24 6.18 -0.04 19.12
CA GLU A 24 5.18 0.58 19.99
C GLU A 24 4.11 1.40 19.24
N ASN A 25 4.44 1.87 18.03
CA ASN A 25 3.51 2.57 17.15
C ASN A 25 2.69 1.61 16.27
N GLY A 26 2.82 0.30 16.45
CA GLY A 26 2.12 -0.72 15.68
C GLY A 26 2.66 -0.91 14.26
N PHE A 27 3.91 -0.58 13.98
CA PHE A 27 4.50 -0.73 12.64
C PHE A 27 5.66 -1.72 12.65
N GLY A 28 5.65 -2.65 11.69
CA GLY A 28 6.74 -3.59 11.47
C GLY A 28 7.78 -3.06 10.48
N PRO A 29 8.89 -3.79 10.29
CA PRO A 29 9.97 -3.37 9.40
C PRO A 29 9.50 -3.05 7.97
N MET A 30 8.59 -3.87 7.40
CA MET A 30 8.10 -3.66 6.05
C MET A 30 7.22 -2.41 5.95
N HIS A 31 6.38 -2.11 6.95
CA HIS A 31 5.61 -0.85 6.97
C HIS A 31 6.52 0.38 6.92
N ILE A 32 7.62 0.34 7.70
CA ILE A 32 8.60 1.43 7.77
C ILE A 32 9.34 1.56 6.44
N ALA A 33 9.86 0.45 5.90
CA ALA A 33 10.53 0.43 4.60
C ALA A 33 9.61 0.95 3.50
N SER A 34 8.33 0.58 3.53
CA SER A 34 7.33 1.05 2.58
C SER A 34 7.07 2.54 2.66
N ALA A 35 6.91 3.09 3.87
CA ALA A 35 6.75 4.53 4.06
C ALA A 35 8.00 5.33 3.63
N LYS A 36 9.19 4.73 3.75
CA LYS A 36 10.48 5.36 3.44
C LYS A 36 10.96 5.15 1.99
N GLY A 37 10.33 4.25 1.24
CA GLY A 37 10.69 4.00 -0.16
C GLY A 37 11.87 3.04 -0.35
N HIS A 38 12.09 2.10 0.58
CA HIS A 38 13.26 1.21 0.56
C HIS A 38 12.93 -0.14 -0.09
N VAL A 39 12.88 -0.18 -1.42
CA VAL A 39 12.50 -1.36 -2.22
C VAL A 39 13.37 -2.59 -1.91
N GLU A 40 14.67 -2.42 -1.79
CA GLU A 40 15.62 -3.52 -1.55
C GLU A 40 15.41 -4.15 -0.17
N ILE A 41 15.11 -3.34 0.85
CA ILE A 41 14.76 -3.85 2.18
C ILE A 41 13.45 -4.64 2.12
N ILE A 42 12.45 -4.17 1.36
CA ILE A 42 11.19 -4.90 1.16
C ILE A 42 11.46 -6.27 0.53
N ARG A 43 12.32 -6.35 -0.49
CA ARG A 43 12.72 -7.62 -1.12
C ARG A 43 13.39 -8.57 -0.14
N GLU A 44 14.32 -8.09 0.68
CA GLU A 44 14.94 -8.93 1.72
C GLU A 44 13.90 -9.42 2.75
N LEU A 45 12.95 -8.57 3.16
CA LEU A 45 11.89 -8.96 4.08
C LEU A 45 10.93 -9.98 3.46
N MET A 46 10.56 -9.83 2.19
CA MET A 46 9.71 -10.81 1.48
C MET A 46 10.36 -12.19 1.37
N ARG A 47 11.70 -12.29 1.33
CA ARG A 47 12.41 -13.58 1.38
C ARG A 47 12.24 -14.32 2.71
N VAL A 48 11.94 -13.61 3.80
CA VAL A 48 11.65 -14.23 5.12
C VAL A 48 10.24 -14.83 5.14
N GLY A 49 9.31 -14.25 4.39
CA GLY A 49 7.96 -14.75 4.23
C GLY A 49 7.11 -13.80 3.40
N TYR A 50 6.40 -14.37 2.43
CA TYR A 50 5.51 -13.62 1.55
C TYR A 50 4.41 -12.90 2.33
N ASP A 51 3.82 -13.56 3.33
CA ASP A 51 2.74 -13.07 4.18
C ASP A 51 3.04 -11.76 4.91
N ILE A 52 4.31 -11.37 5.01
CA ILE A 52 4.72 -10.11 5.66
C ILE A 52 4.15 -8.89 4.91
N CYS A 53 3.91 -8.99 3.59
CA CYS A 53 3.24 -7.94 2.83
C CYS A 53 1.76 -7.73 3.22
N LEU A 54 1.17 -8.67 3.97
CA LEU A 54 -0.21 -8.61 4.47
C LEU A 54 -0.26 -8.34 5.99
N LEU A 55 0.89 -8.15 6.64
CA LEU A 55 0.94 -7.92 8.08
C LEU A 55 0.20 -6.63 8.46
N LYS A 56 -0.85 -6.76 9.27
CA LYS A 56 -1.63 -5.62 9.75
C LYS A 56 -0.93 -4.94 10.91
N GLY A 57 -0.55 -3.69 10.69
CA GLY A 57 -0.04 -2.80 11.71
C GLY A 57 -1.12 -1.89 12.28
N LYS A 58 -0.72 -0.69 12.70
CA LYS A 58 -1.61 0.34 13.24
C LYS A 58 -2.78 0.64 12.30
N ASP A 59 -3.96 0.71 12.89
CA ASP A 59 -5.25 0.89 12.20
C ASP A 59 -5.49 -0.13 11.07
N GLY A 60 -4.98 -1.36 11.21
CA GLY A 60 -5.12 -2.41 10.20
C GLY A 60 -4.35 -2.14 8.90
N LYS A 61 -3.43 -1.17 8.88
CA LYS A 61 -2.66 -0.84 7.68
C LYS A 61 -1.64 -1.96 7.39
N VAL A 62 -1.73 -2.56 6.20
CA VAL A 62 -0.63 -3.34 5.61
C VAL A 62 0.44 -2.42 4.97
N PRO A 63 1.66 -2.90 4.68
CA PRO A 63 2.75 -2.10 4.12
C PRO A 63 2.40 -1.30 2.85
N LEU A 64 1.55 -1.84 1.95
CA LEU A 64 1.11 -1.13 0.75
C LEU A 64 0.41 0.21 1.08
N HIS A 65 -0.42 0.25 2.13
CA HIS A 65 -1.06 1.51 2.58
C HIS A 65 -0.01 2.55 2.97
N CYS A 66 1.05 2.15 3.67
CA CYS A 66 2.12 3.06 4.09
C CYS A 66 2.90 3.62 2.89
N ALA A 67 3.13 2.81 1.86
CA ALA A 67 3.74 3.26 0.60
C ALA A 67 2.86 4.31 -0.10
N VAL A 68 1.57 3.99 -0.25
CA VAL A 68 0.59 4.88 -0.89
C VAL A 68 0.47 6.20 -0.16
N LEU A 69 0.25 6.18 1.16
CA LEU A 69 0.12 7.39 1.99
C LEU A 69 1.35 8.31 1.93
N LYS A 70 2.50 7.79 1.52
CA LYS A 70 3.76 8.55 1.38
C LYS A 70 4.18 8.76 -0.07
N GLY A 71 3.35 8.41 -1.05
CA GLY A 71 3.63 8.58 -2.47
C GLY A 71 4.86 7.79 -2.94
N ARG A 72 5.17 6.66 -2.31
CA ARG A 72 6.35 5.83 -2.66
C ARG A 72 6.04 4.92 -3.84
N VAL A 73 5.96 5.51 -5.02
CA VAL A 73 5.51 4.85 -6.26
C VAL A 73 6.30 3.57 -6.58
N ASP A 74 7.62 3.59 -6.45
CA ASP A 74 8.45 2.41 -6.73
C ASP A 74 8.14 1.24 -5.78
N VAL A 75 7.84 1.55 -4.52
CA VAL A 75 7.40 0.54 -3.55
C VAL A 75 5.99 0.06 -3.88
N VAL A 76 5.08 0.94 -4.32
CA VAL A 76 3.74 0.54 -4.74
C VAL A 76 3.85 -0.47 -5.89
N LYS A 77 4.65 -0.19 -6.91
CA LYS A 77 4.89 -1.13 -8.02
C LYS A 77 5.44 -2.47 -7.53
N GLU A 78 6.48 -2.42 -6.69
CA GLU A 78 7.08 -3.64 -6.13
C GLU A 78 6.06 -4.47 -5.35
N LEU A 79 5.28 -3.85 -4.46
CA LEU A 79 4.32 -4.57 -3.62
C LEU A 79 3.10 -5.06 -4.38
N VAL A 80 2.60 -4.33 -5.38
CA VAL A 80 1.47 -4.81 -6.19
C VAL A 80 1.89 -5.96 -7.09
N GLY A 81 3.08 -5.87 -7.70
CA GLY A 81 3.59 -6.92 -8.57
C GLY A 81 4.02 -8.17 -7.79
N ALA A 82 4.70 -7.99 -6.65
CA ALA A 82 5.11 -9.11 -5.82
C ALA A 82 3.97 -9.67 -5.00
N CYS A 83 3.08 -8.82 -4.47
CA CYS A 83 2.01 -9.18 -3.54
C CYS A 83 0.62 -8.62 -3.95
N PRO A 84 0.00 -9.18 -5.00
CA PRO A 84 -1.26 -8.66 -5.54
C PRO A 84 -2.41 -8.66 -4.54
N GLU A 85 -2.48 -9.61 -3.60
CA GLU A 85 -3.58 -9.66 -2.62
C GLU A 85 -3.61 -8.43 -1.70
N SER A 86 -2.48 -7.75 -1.51
CA SER A 86 -2.37 -6.58 -0.64
C SER A 86 -3.25 -5.40 -1.09
N VAL A 87 -3.64 -5.33 -2.36
CA VAL A 87 -4.52 -4.26 -2.87
C VAL A 87 -5.95 -4.37 -2.34
N LYS A 88 -6.35 -5.59 -1.94
CA LYS A 88 -7.68 -5.90 -1.40
C LYS A 88 -7.76 -5.75 0.12
N GLU A 89 -6.64 -5.55 0.80
CA GLU A 89 -6.65 -5.43 2.26
C GLU A 89 -7.28 -4.10 2.68
N PRO A 90 -8.39 -4.09 3.44
CA PRO A 90 -8.91 -2.87 4.00
C PRO A 90 -8.15 -2.52 5.27
N THR A 91 -7.91 -1.24 5.49
CA THR A 91 -7.56 -0.74 6.82
C THR A 91 -8.73 -0.97 7.79
N ALA A 92 -8.51 -0.69 9.07
CA ALA A 92 -9.60 -0.61 10.05
C ALA A 92 -10.69 0.36 9.55
N PHE A 93 -10.32 1.37 8.75
CA PHE A 93 -11.04 2.28 7.82
C PHE A 93 -12.13 1.70 6.90
N GLY A 94 -12.06 0.42 6.59
CA GLY A 94 -12.69 -0.08 5.35
C GLY A 94 -12.06 0.52 4.08
N GLU A 95 -10.97 1.28 4.20
CA GLU A 95 -10.28 1.94 3.09
C GLU A 95 -9.21 1.00 2.56
N THR A 96 -9.25 0.72 1.25
CA THR A 96 -8.15 0.04 0.54
C THR A 96 -7.01 1.01 0.21
N ALA A 97 -5.92 0.49 -0.33
CA ALA A 97 -4.83 1.30 -0.89
C ALA A 97 -5.32 2.37 -1.88
N LEU A 98 -6.27 2.04 -2.78
CA LEU A 98 -6.79 3.00 -3.76
C LEU A 98 -7.64 4.10 -3.13
N HIS A 99 -8.45 3.78 -2.11
CA HIS A 99 -9.17 4.80 -1.31
C HIS A 99 -8.18 5.80 -0.70
N LEU A 100 -7.12 5.31 -0.04
CA LEU A 100 -6.13 6.17 0.59
C LEU A 100 -5.36 7.03 -0.42
N ALA A 101 -5.08 6.50 -1.61
CA ALA A 101 -4.40 7.23 -2.67
C ALA A 101 -5.24 8.45 -3.10
N VAL A 102 -6.53 8.24 -3.37
CA VAL A 102 -7.47 9.31 -3.75
C VAL A 102 -7.68 10.28 -2.60
N LYS A 103 -7.95 9.78 -1.40
CA LYS A 103 -8.18 10.60 -0.19
C LYS A 103 -6.98 11.49 0.15
N SER A 104 -5.76 11.01 -0.07
CA SER A 104 -4.51 11.71 0.27
C SER A 104 -3.88 12.46 -0.91
N ASN A 105 -4.62 12.62 -2.01
CA ASN A 105 -4.17 13.26 -3.25
C ASN A 105 -2.86 12.69 -3.84
N GLN A 106 -2.64 11.38 -3.69
CA GLN A 106 -1.46 10.67 -4.18
C GLN A 106 -1.72 10.18 -5.61
N ILE A 107 -1.87 11.14 -6.53
CA ILE A 107 -2.34 10.89 -7.90
C ILE A 107 -1.49 9.85 -8.63
N GLU A 108 -0.17 9.91 -8.51
CA GLU A 108 0.72 8.95 -9.19
C GLU A 108 0.61 7.54 -8.61
N ALA A 109 0.49 7.42 -7.28
CA ALA A 109 0.25 6.14 -6.65
C ALA A 109 -1.12 5.55 -7.06
N ALA A 110 -2.15 6.40 -7.20
CA ALA A 110 -3.46 5.98 -7.69
C ALA A 110 -3.41 5.48 -9.14
N ARG A 111 -2.69 6.19 -10.03
CA ARG A 111 -2.46 5.74 -11.42
C ARG A 111 -1.79 4.38 -11.47
N VAL A 112 -0.67 4.24 -10.77
CA VAL A 112 0.07 2.97 -10.73
C VAL A 112 -0.77 1.84 -10.16
N LEU A 113 -1.54 2.09 -9.11
CA LEU A 113 -2.47 1.10 -8.56
C LEU A 113 -3.50 0.66 -9.60
N ILE A 114 -4.03 1.57 -10.42
CA ILE A 114 -4.99 1.26 -11.48
C ILE A 114 -4.31 0.48 -12.62
N GLU A 115 -3.08 0.83 -12.99
CA GLU A 115 -2.35 0.20 -14.09
C GLU A 115 -1.86 -1.22 -13.74
N GLU A 116 -1.40 -1.43 -12.50
CA GLU A 116 -0.81 -2.69 -12.06
C GLU A 116 -1.86 -3.70 -11.54
N MET A 117 -3.05 -3.25 -11.16
CA MET A 117 -4.14 -4.16 -10.78
C MET A 117 -4.76 -4.84 -11.99
N SER A 118 -5.07 -6.14 -11.86
CA SER A 118 -5.94 -6.79 -12.85
C SER A 118 -7.30 -6.10 -12.92
N MET A 119 -7.86 -5.99 -14.13
CA MET A 119 -9.14 -5.32 -14.37
C MET A 119 -10.26 -5.85 -13.46
N LEU A 120 -10.32 -7.17 -13.23
CA LEU A 120 -11.33 -7.80 -12.36
C LEU A 120 -11.26 -7.27 -10.92
N VAL A 121 -10.04 -7.23 -10.35
CA VAL A 121 -9.82 -6.76 -8.98
C VAL A 121 -10.12 -5.27 -8.86
N MET A 122 -9.73 -4.48 -9.87
CA MET A 122 -10.01 -3.06 -9.91
C MET A 122 -11.52 -2.77 -9.89
N THR A 123 -12.29 -3.43 -10.75
CA THR A 123 -13.76 -3.24 -10.82
C THR A 123 -14.44 -3.63 -9.50
N GLU A 124 -13.97 -4.68 -8.83
CA GLU A 124 -14.46 -5.06 -7.51
C GLU A 124 -14.19 -3.97 -6.47
N ILE A 125 -12.95 -3.49 -6.35
CA ILE A 125 -12.55 -2.47 -5.38
C ILE A 125 -13.26 -1.14 -5.60
N LEU A 126 -13.52 -0.74 -6.85
CA LEU A 126 -14.24 0.50 -7.18
C LEU A 126 -15.67 0.54 -6.61
N ASN A 127 -16.28 -0.63 -6.37
CA ASN A 127 -17.62 -0.75 -5.79
C ASN A 127 -17.61 -0.83 -4.26
N TRP A 128 -16.45 -1.03 -3.63
CA TRP A 128 -16.37 -1.11 -2.18
C TRP A 128 -16.61 0.25 -1.54
N LYS A 129 -17.09 0.19 -0.29
CA LYS A 129 -17.39 1.35 0.52
C LYS A 129 -16.50 1.33 1.77
N ASP A 130 -16.02 2.50 2.16
CA ASP A 130 -15.44 2.69 3.49
C ASP A 130 -16.51 2.65 4.59
N LYS A 131 -16.12 2.85 5.86
CA LYS A 131 -17.08 2.83 6.98
C LYS A 131 -18.17 3.88 6.89
N ASP A 132 -17.88 4.99 6.22
CA ASP A 132 -18.80 6.10 6.07
C ASP A 132 -19.77 5.86 4.89
N GLY A 133 -19.65 4.71 4.22
CA GLY A 133 -20.47 4.33 3.07
C GLY A 133 -19.98 4.94 1.76
N ASN A 134 -18.82 5.60 1.74
CA ASN A 134 -18.27 6.27 0.57
C ASN A 134 -17.52 5.27 -0.30
N THR A 135 -17.81 5.28 -1.59
CA THR A 135 -16.94 4.65 -2.59
C THR A 135 -15.74 5.55 -2.92
N ILE A 136 -14.77 5.02 -3.64
CA ILE A 136 -13.63 5.79 -4.15
C ILE A 136 -14.10 7.02 -4.95
N LEU A 137 -15.18 6.89 -5.72
CA LEU A 137 -15.73 8.02 -6.48
C LEU A 137 -16.31 9.11 -5.57
N HIS A 138 -16.99 8.75 -4.47
CA HIS A 138 -17.44 9.73 -3.48
C HIS A 138 -16.25 10.51 -2.92
N GLN A 139 -15.17 9.83 -2.54
CA GLN A 139 -13.95 10.48 -2.04
C GLN A 139 -13.28 11.40 -3.09
N ALA A 140 -13.19 10.96 -4.35
CA ALA A 140 -12.64 11.77 -5.43
C ALA A 140 -13.45 13.05 -5.68
N THR A 141 -14.78 13.00 -5.54
CA THR A 141 -15.64 14.18 -5.72
C THR A 141 -15.53 15.17 -4.57
N PHE A 142 -15.33 14.71 -3.34
CA PHE A 142 -15.12 15.58 -2.18
C PHE A 142 -13.80 16.35 -2.30
N ASN A 143 -12.74 15.66 -2.76
CA ASN A 143 -11.41 16.26 -2.93
C ASN A 143 -11.30 17.23 -4.13
N ARG A 144 -12.29 17.25 -5.04
CA ARG A 144 -12.36 18.21 -6.17
C ARG A 144 -12.56 19.66 -5.77
N GLN A 145 -12.80 19.99 -4.50
CA GLN A 145 -12.73 21.38 -4.05
C GLN A 145 -11.30 21.96 -4.05
N HIS A 146 -10.27 21.14 -4.32
CA HIS A 146 -8.90 21.62 -4.48
C HIS A 146 -8.28 21.41 -5.88
N GLU A 147 -8.75 20.47 -6.70
CA GLU A 147 -8.18 20.24 -8.05
C GLU A 147 -9.29 19.94 -9.08
N ALA A 148 -9.65 20.96 -9.86
CA ALA A 148 -10.40 20.76 -11.09
C ALA A 148 -9.58 19.88 -12.07
N SER A 149 -10.30 19.03 -12.81
CA SER A 149 -9.87 18.30 -14.01
C SER A 149 -8.80 17.21 -13.87
N ILE A 150 -9.21 15.94 -13.89
CA ILE A 150 -8.80 14.94 -14.88
C ILE A 150 -9.94 13.91 -14.99
N ALA A 151 -10.44 13.75 -16.21
CA ALA A 151 -11.36 12.70 -16.63
C ALA A 151 -10.59 11.38 -16.78
N VAL A 152 -11.23 10.24 -16.50
CA VAL A 152 -11.27 9.03 -17.35
C VAL A 152 -12.16 8.01 -16.61
N LEU A 153 -13.35 7.76 -17.15
CA LEU A 153 -13.88 6.41 -17.32
C LEU A 153 -14.43 6.37 -18.75
N PRO A 154 -13.98 5.45 -19.62
CA PRO A 154 -14.71 5.20 -20.84
C PRO A 154 -15.99 4.43 -20.48
N ALA A 155 -17.10 4.89 -21.05
CA ALA A 155 -18.33 4.13 -21.09
C ALA A 155 -18.16 2.95 -22.07
N SER A 156 -18.60 1.77 -21.65
CA SER A 156 -19.08 0.72 -22.53
C SER A 156 -20.22 0.00 -21.84
#